data_AF-A0A926IDS9-F1
#
_entry.id   AF-A0A926IDS9-F1
#
_cell.length_a   1.000
_cell.length_b   1.000
_cell.length_c   1.000
_cell.angle_alpha   90.00
_cell.angle_beta   90.00
_cell.angle_gamma   90.00
#
_symmetry.space_group_name_H-M   'P 1'
#
loop_
_entity.id
_entity.type
_entity.pdbx_description
1 polymer ?
#
loop_
_entity_poly.entity_id
_entity_poly.type
_entity_poly.pdbx_seq_one_letter_code
_entity_poly.pdbx_strand_id
1 'polypeptide(L)'
;MAKLKKSSLDLSTLELLLSYKYIDNSYKIFWFKGIVNKAIKGEKKISMHDLTVEMVLGAWDLVARKQITFGRLDKLHRTIEEIESLYHVSEDISESDLRKLVETINDKDILDLYEELYEDTPYLFLEPMYEQKLKGKSHSKRKPIIADLAAADPIALYTIEDNTIILNNDWVTYIKRNQKQIDGIIRDCLAFFLDRHAMSKR
;
A
#
# COMPACT_ATOMS: atom_id res chain seq x y z
N MET A 1 -31.40 8.67 5.84
CA MET A 1 -30.67 7.47 6.30
C MET A 1 -30.02 6.82 5.09
N ALA A 2 -28.73 7.08 4.83
CA ALA A 2 -28.02 6.42 3.75
C ALA A 2 -27.78 4.96 4.14
N LYS A 3 -28.45 4.04 3.44
CA LYS A 3 -28.13 2.61 3.51
C LYS A 3 -26.70 2.47 2.98
N LEU A 4 -25.74 2.13 3.84
CA LEU A 4 -24.47 1.62 3.36
C LEU A 4 -24.77 0.34 2.59
N LYS A 5 -24.66 0.43 1.26
CA LYS A 5 -24.70 -0.71 0.35
C LYS A 5 -23.59 -1.65 0.84
N LYS A 6 -23.95 -2.92 1.07
CA LYS A 6 -23.00 -4.03 1.23
C LYS A 6 -21.93 -3.84 0.14
N SER A 7 -20.66 -3.63 0.50
CA SER A 7 -19.61 -3.39 -0.49
C SER A 7 -19.66 -4.54 -1.50
N SER A 8 -19.94 -4.26 -2.76
CA SER A 8 -19.87 -5.28 -3.80
C SER A 8 -18.40 -5.48 -4.18
N LEU A 9 -18.06 -6.68 -4.65
CA LEU A 9 -16.73 -6.94 -5.20
C LEU A 9 -16.64 -6.24 -6.57
N ASP A 10 -16.29 -4.96 -6.53
CA ASP A 10 -16.32 -4.09 -7.70
C ASP A 10 -15.39 -2.87 -7.54
N LEU A 11 -15.41 -2.01 -8.55
CA LEU A 11 -14.61 -0.81 -8.65
C LEU A 11 -14.89 0.18 -7.51
N SER A 12 -16.14 0.28 -7.04
CA SER A 12 -16.53 1.22 -5.99
C SER A 12 -15.85 0.90 -4.65
N THR A 13 -15.59 -0.37 -4.38
CA THR A 13 -14.82 -0.78 -3.20
C THR A 13 -13.35 -0.37 -3.32
N LEU A 14 -12.75 -0.46 -4.51
CA LEU A 14 -11.37 0.00 -4.73
C LEU A 14 -11.26 1.53 -4.67
N GLU A 15 -12.23 2.23 -5.24
CA GLU A 15 -12.34 3.71 -5.14
C GLU A 15 -12.52 4.17 -3.69
N LEU A 16 -13.26 3.41 -2.86
CA LEU A 16 -13.38 3.67 -1.44
C LEU A 16 -12.05 3.50 -0.71
N LEU A 17 -11.34 2.41 -0.96
CA LEU A 17 -10.03 2.11 -0.35
C LEU A 17 -8.98 3.16 -0.73
N LEU A 18 -9.00 3.64 -1.98
CA LEU A 18 -8.09 4.67 -2.50
C LEU A 18 -8.65 6.10 -2.38
N SER A 19 -9.76 6.30 -1.67
CA SER A 19 -10.34 7.61 -1.50
C SER A 19 -9.38 8.55 -0.76
N TYR A 20 -9.28 9.79 -1.23
CA TYR A 20 -8.42 10.82 -0.64
C TYR A 20 -8.68 11.07 0.86
N LYS A 21 -9.86 10.71 1.36
CA LYS A 21 -10.21 10.77 2.78
C LYS A 21 -9.32 9.87 3.64
N TYR A 22 -8.84 8.75 3.08
CA TYR A 22 -8.10 7.71 3.81
C TYR A 22 -6.63 7.58 3.38
N ILE A 23 -6.26 8.21 2.26
CA ILE A 23 -4.88 8.27 1.76
C ILE A 23 -4.20 9.53 2.31
N ASP A 24 -3.53 9.36 3.45
CA ASP A 24 -2.72 10.38 4.14
C ASP A 24 -1.22 10.20 3.89
N ASN A 25 -0.78 9.00 3.51
CA ASN A 25 0.61 8.65 3.23
C ASN A 25 0.74 7.88 1.92
N SER A 26 1.88 8.04 1.24
CA SER A 26 2.16 7.42 -0.05
C SER A 26 2.20 5.90 0.03
N TYR A 27 2.67 5.32 1.14
CA TYR A 27 2.80 3.87 1.31
C TYR A 27 1.48 3.13 1.11
N LYS A 28 0.31 3.72 1.41
CA LYS A 28 -0.99 3.08 1.16
C LYS A 28 -1.28 2.90 -0.33
N ILE A 29 -0.85 3.86 -1.15
CA ILE A 29 -1.00 3.81 -2.62
C ILE A 29 -0.10 2.71 -3.17
N PHE A 30 1.15 2.70 -2.74
CA PHE A 30 2.14 1.73 -3.21
C PHE A 30 1.89 0.32 -2.66
N TRP A 31 1.33 0.19 -1.46
CA TRP A 31 0.84 -1.06 -0.90
C TRP A 31 -0.20 -1.70 -1.82
N PHE A 32 -1.21 -0.92 -2.22
CA PHE A 32 -2.23 -1.41 -3.13
C PHE A 32 -1.67 -1.71 -4.53
N LYS A 33 -0.77 -0.88 -5.04
CA LYS A 33 -0.08 -1.15 -6.31
C LYS A 33 0.70 -2.48 -6.25
N GLY A 34 1.39 -2.75 -5.14
CA GLY A 34 2.07 -4.03 -4.89
C GLY A 34 1.09 -5.21 -4.88
N ILE A 35 -0.06 -5.06 -4.21
CA ILE A 35 -1.15 -6.06 -4.22
C ILE A 35 -1.61 -6.34 -5.65
N VAL A 36 -1.84 -5.31 -6.46
CA VAL A 36 -2.29 -5.45 -7.85
C VAL A 36 -1.25 -6.21 -8.68
N ASN A 37 0.03 -5.84 -8.58
CA ASN A 37 1.13 -6.52 -9.27
C ASN A 37 1.19 -8.02 -8.93
N LYS A 38 1.07 -8.35 -7.65
CA LYS A 38 1.08 -9.73 -7.14
C LYS A 38 -0.16 -10.50 -7.58
N ALA A 39 -1.33 -9.88 -7.49
CA ALA A 39 -2.59 -10.47 -7.93
C ALA A 39 -2.58 -10.80 -9.44
N ILE A 40 -2.00 -9.93 -10.29
CA ILE A 40 -1.86 -10.18 -11.74
C ILE A 40 -1.02 -11.43 -12.01
N LYS A 41 0.05 -11.64 -11.23
CA LYS A 41 0.88 -12.85 -11.27
C LYS A 41 0.17 -14.10 -10.72
N GLY A 42 -1.01 -13.92 -10.10
CA GLY A 42 -1.78 -14.99 -9.45
C GLY A 42 -1.27 -15.37 -8.06
N GLU A 43 -0.36 -14.57 -7.51
CA GLU A 43 0.11 -14.71 -6.13
C GLU A 43 -1.02 -14.32 -5.17
N LYS A 44 -1.24 -15.14 -4.14
CA LYS A 44 -2.35 -14.96 -3.19
C LYS A 44 -1.85 -14.78 -1.77
N LYS A 45 -0.88 -15.60 -1.38
CA LYS A 45 -0.19 -15.51 -0.10
C LYS A 45 1.05 -14.65 -0.32
N ILE A 46 1.07 -13.45 0.27
CA ILE A 46 2.12 -12.45 0.03
C ILE A 46 2.60 -11.96 1.38
N SER A 47 3.91 -12.05 1.63
CA SER A 47 4.46 -11.54 2.88
C SER A 47 4.41 -10.01 2.92
N MET A 48 4.30 -9.43 4.11
CA MET A 48 4.36 -7.99 4.32
C MET A 48 5.72 -7.42 3.88
N HIS A 49 6.79 -8.20 4.04
CA HIS A 49 8.11 -7.88 3.52
C HIS A 49 8.11 -7.75 1.99
N ASP A 50 7.58 -8.75 1.27
CA ASP A 50 7.52 -8.70 -0.20
C ASP A 50 6.69 -7.52 -0.70
N LEU A 51 5.60 -7.18 -0.01
CA LEU A 51 4.83 -5.98 -0.35
C LEU A 51 5.64 -4.71 -0.09
N THR A 52 6.42 -4.66 0.98
CA THR A 52 7.29 -3.52 1.28
C THR A 52 8.36 -3.32 0.22
N VAL A 53 8.97 -4.40 -0.27
CA VAL A 53 9.86 -4.37 -1.43
C VAL A 53 9.14 -3.79 -2.65
N GLU A 54 7.92 -4.26 -2.96
CA GLU A 54 7.13 -3.72 -4.07
C GLU A 54 6.76 -2.24 -3.87
N MET A 55 6.58 -1.78 -2.63
CA MET A 55 6.34 -0.37 -2.34
C MET A 55 7.57 0.49 -2.67
N VAL A 56 8.74 0.08 -2.17
CA VAL A 56 10.02 0.76 -2.40
C VAL A 56 10.31 0.83 -3.90
N LEU A 57 10.26 -0.31 -4.60
CA LEU A 57 10.50 -0.36 -6.05
C LEU A 57 9.48 0.46 -6.84
N GLY A 58 8.20 0.41 -6.43
CA GLY A 58 7.13 1.13 -7.10
C GLY A 58 7.25 2.66 -7.02
N ALA A 59 7.89 3.16 -5.96
CA ALA A 59 8.07 4.59 -5.68
C ALA A 59 9.47 5.11 -6.00
N TRP A 60 10.47 4.24 -6.16
CA TRP A 60 11.88 4.58 -6.33
C TRP A 60 12.11 5.68 -7.38
N ASP A 61 11.55 5.50 -8.57
CA ASP A 61 11.71 6.46 -9.67
C ASP A 61 11.19 7.86 -9.36
N LEU A 62 10.15 7.97 -8.54
CA LEU A 62 9.61 9.27 -8.16
C LEU A 62 10.51 9.96 -7.15
N VAL A 63 11.00 9.21 -6.17
CA VAL A 63 11.79 9.75 -5.06
C VAL A 63 13.25 9.93 -5.46
N ALA A 64 13.97 8.85 -5.78
CA ALA A 64 15.41 8.88 -6.05
C ALA A 64 15.75 9.51 -7.41
N ARG A 65 15.04 9.14 -8.49
CA ARG A 65 15.39 9.64 -9.84
C ARG A 65 14.77 11.00 -10.16
N LYS A 66 13.50 11.20 -9.83
CA LYS A 66 12.76 12.44 -10.14
C LYS A 66 12.76 13.45 -9.00
N GLN A 67 13.29 13.09 -7.83
CA GLN A 67 13.41 13.98 -6.67
C GLN A 67 12.05 14.61 -6.27
N ILE A 68 10.97 13.86 -6.49
CA ILE A 68 9.61 14.22 -6.10
C ILE A 68 9.44 13.85 -4.64
N THR A 69 9.15 14.85 -3.81
CA THR A 69 8.87 14.64 -2.40
C THR A 69 7.43 14.17 -2.16
N PHE A 70 7.26 13.13 -1.35
CA PHE A 70 5.94 12.76 -0.82
C PHE A 70 5.56 13.52 0.46
N GLY A 71 6.44 14.39 0.94
CA GLY A 71 6.31 15.09 2.21
C GLY A 71 7.36 14.65 3.22
N ARG A 72 7.79 15.56 4.10
CA ARG A 72 8.91 15.34 5.04
C ARG A 72 8.66 14.24 6.08
N LEU A 73 7.41 13.94 6.37
CA LEU A 73 7.01 12.94 7.36
C LEU A 73 6.56 11.62 6.69
N ASP A 74 6.63 11.53 5.35
CA ASP A 74 6.23 10.34 4.64
C ASP A 74 7.27 9.22 4.82
N LYS A 75 6.83 8.12 5.43
CA LYS A 75 7.71 6.99 5.79
C LYS A 75 8.36 6.33 4.58
N LEU A 76 7.64 6.21 3.45
CA LEU A 76 8.17 5.54 2.25
C LEU A 76 9.22 6.41 1.58
N HIS A 77 8.98 7.72 1.53
CA HIS A 77 9.97 8.70 1.07
C HIS A 77 11.27 8.58 1.86
N ARG A 78 11.18 8.66 3.20
CA ARG A 78 12.34 8.52 4.10
C ARG A 78 13.07 7.19 3.89
N THR A 79 12.33 6.09 3.74
CA THR A 79 12.91 4.77 3.52
C THR A 79 13.73 4.72 2.24
N ILE A 80 13.23 5.31 1.15
CA ILE A 80 13.95 5.35 -0.13
C ILE A 80 15.20 6.22 -0.03
N GLU A 81 15.11 7.41 0.58
CA GLU A 81 16.27 8.28 0.79
C GLU A 81 17.35 7.60 1.63
N GLU A 82 16.97 6.85 2.67
CA GLU A 82 17.93 6.12 3.51
C GLU A 82 18.62 4.99 2.73
N ILE A 83 17.87 4.22 1.92
CA ILE A 83 18.46 3.17 1.07
C ILE A 83 19.41 3.79 0.03
N GLU A 84 18.97 4.84 -0.66
CA GLU A 84 19.77 5.54 -1.68
C GLU A 84 21.09 6.05 -1.10
N SER A 85 21.01 6.67 0.09
CA SER A 85 22.16 7.22 0.82
C SER A 85 23.10 6.12 1.33
N LEU A 86 22.57 5.11 2.03
CA LEU A 86 23.37 4.08 2.71
C LEU A 86 24.08 3.14 1.72
N TYR A 87 23.42 2.80 0.61
CA TYR A 87 23.98 1.90 -0.40
C TYR A 87 24.64 2.62 -1.57
N HIS A 88 24.69 3.95 -1.55
CA HIS A 88 25.23 4.79 -2.64
C HIS A 88 24.69 4.37 -4.01
N VAL A 89 23.36 4.23 -4.09
CA VAL A 89 22.70 3.68 -5.28
C VAL A 89 22.92 4.61 -6.46
N SER A 90 23.45 4.08 -7.55
CA SER A 90 23.70 4.85 -8.76
C SER A 90 22.40 5.28 -9.44
N GLU A 91 22.37 6.50 -10.00
CA GLU A 91 21.22 7.01 -10.75
C GLU A 91 20.86 6.12 -11.96
N ASP A 92 21.85 5.44 -12.53
CA ASP A 92 21.74 4.55 -13.70
C ASP A 92 21.47 3.07 -13.34
N ILE A 93 21.24 2.74 -12.06
CA ILE A 93 20.96 1.36 -11.64
C ILE A 93 19.83 0.74 -12.48
N SER A 94 20.02 -0.49 -12.95
CA SER A 94 18.96 -1.18 -13.69
C SER A 94 17.80 -1.56 -12.76
N GLU A 95 16.58 -1.72 -13.29
CA GLU A 95 15.44 -2.19 -12.48
C GLU A 95 15.72 -3.55 -11.83
N SER A 96 16.41 -4.45 -12.55
CA SER A 96 16.79 -5.77 -12.03
C SER A 96 17.82 -5.68 -10.90
N ASP A 97 18.82 -4.81 -11.02
CA ASP A 97 19.85 -4.65 -9.99
C ASP A 97 19.27 -3.96 -8.76
N LEU A 98 18.40 -2.96 -8.94
CA LEU A 98 17.69 -2.30 -7.86
C LEU A 98 16.80 -3.29 -7.11
N ARG A 99 16.03 -4.11 -7.82
CA ARG A 99 15.22 -5.17 -7.21
C ARG A 99 16.08 -6.11 -6.38
N LYS A 100 17.18 -6.59 -6.95
CA LYS A 100 18.10 -7.50 -6.26
C LYS A 100 18.68 -6.85 -5.01
N LEU A 101 19.07 -5.57 -5.08
CA LEU A 101 19.54 -4.81 -3.93
C LEU A 101 18.48 -4.79 -2.82
N VAL A 102 17.30 -4.25 -3.13
CA VAL A 102 16.19 -4.06 -2.17
C VAL A 102 15.74 -5.38 -1.55
N GLU A 103 15.70 -6.47 -2.31
CA GLU A 103 15.32 -7.81 -1.83
C GLU A 103 16.38 -8.47 -0.92
N THR A 104 17.64 -8.00 -0.98
CA THR A 104 18.76 -8.60 -0.22
C THR A 104 19.26 -7.75 0.94
N ILE A 105 18.60 -6.61 1.21
CA ILE A 105 18.90 -5.77 2.36
C ILE A 105 18.74 -6.58 3.66
N ASN A 106 19.78 -6.56 4.48
CA ASN A 106 19.79 -7.13 5.83
C ASN A 106 20.26 -6.13 6.89
N ASP A 107 20.45 -4.87 6.49
CA ASP A 107 20.79 -3.79 7.40
C ASP A 107 19.64 -3.54 8.37
N LYS A 108 19.95 -3.50 9.66
CA LYS A 108 18.95 -3.40 10.71
C LYS A 108 18.14 -2.10 10.61
N ASP A 109 18.78 -0.97 10.35
CA ASP A 109 18.11 0.32 10.37
C ASP A 109 17.10 0.42 9.19
N ILE A 110 17.45 -0.18 8.04
CA ILE A 110 16.50 -0.29 6.92
C ILE A 110 15.38 -1.28 7.22
N LEU A 111 15.68 -2.41 7.87
CA LEU A 111 14.65 -3.39 8.24
C LEU A 111 13.65 -2.82 9.26
N ASP A 112 14.11 -2.00 10.19
CA ASP A 112 13.24 -1.27 11.14
C ASP A 112 12.33 -0.28 10.37
N LEU A 113 12.85 0.42 9.35
CA LEU A 113 12.03 1.25 8.45
C LEU A 113 11.02 0.45 7.63
N TYR A 114 11.37 -0.78 7.21
CA TYR A 114 10.42 -1.67 6.54
C TYR A 114 9.28 -2.08 7.48
N GLU A 115 9.60 -2.43 8.72
CA GLU A 115 8.59 -2.74 9.73
C GLU A 115 7.65 -1.55 9.96
N GLU A 116 8.19 -0.34 10.09
CA GLU A 116 7.37 0.88 10.21
C GLU A 116 6.40 1.10 9.04
N LEU A 117 6.73 0.60 7.85
CA LEU A 117 5.89 0.68 6.65
C LEU A 117 4.77 -0.36 6.64
N TYR A 118 4.96 -1.57 7.17
CA TYR A 118 3.95 -2.62 7.10
C TYR A 118 3.25 -2.93 8.43
N GLU A 119 3.69 -2.40 9.58
CA GLU A 119 3.09 -2.71 10.90
C GLU A 119 1.60 -2.34 10.98
N ASP A 120 1.23 -1.21 10.35
CA ASP A 120 -0.12 -0.63 10.41
C ASP A 120 -0.86 -0.78 9.08
N THR A 121 -0.12 -0.68 7.97
CA THR A 121 -0.65 -0.61 6.61
C THR A 121 -1.67 -1.70 6.24
N PRO A 122 -1.45 -3.00 6.48
CA PRO A 122 -2.40 -4.04 6.10
C PRO A 122 -3.75 -3.84 6.79
N TYR A 123 -3.77 -3.30 8.01
CA TYR A 123 -4.99 -3.03 8.75
C TYR A 123 -5.61 -1.69 8.33
N LEU A 124 -4.83 -0.60 8.37
CA LEU A 124 -5.32 0.75 8.06
C LEU A 124 -5.79 0.88 6.61
N PHE A 125 -5.22 0.11 5.68
CA PHE A 125 -5.69 0.08 4.30
C PHE A 125 -7.12 -0.48 4.20
N LEU A 126 -7.50 -1.46 5.03
CA LEU A 126 -8.86 -2.02 5.05
C LEU A 126 -9.87 -1.20 5.88
N GLU A 127 -9.41 -0.23 6.67
CA GLU A 127 -10.27 0.61 7.52
C GLU A 127 -11.52 1.17 6.80
N PRO A 128 -11.44 1.68 5.54
CA PRO A 128 -12.58 2.24 4.85
C PRO A 128 -13.76 1.27 4.69
N MET A 129 -13.48 -0.03 4.52
CA MET A 129 -14.53 -1.06 4.39
C MET A 129 -15.29 -1.29 5.71
N TYR A 130 -14.69 -0.93 6.84
CA TYR A 130 -15.20 -1.24 8.17
C TYR A 130 -15.48 -0.01 9.04
N GLU A 131 -15.43 1.20 8.46
CA GLU A 131 -15.54 2.48 9.18
C GLU A 131 -16.68 2.50 10.21
N GLN A 132 -17.87 2.02 9.82
CA GLN A 132 -19.05 2.01 10.71
C GLN A 132 -18.87 1.09 11.92
N LYS A 133 -18.20 -0.05 11.75
CA LYS A 133 -17.92 -1.01 12.82
C LYS A 133 -16.80 -0.52 13.74
N LEU A 134 -15.96 0.40 13.24
CA LEU A 134 -14.85 1.01 13.98
C LEU A 134 -15.23 2.30 14.73
N LYS A 135 -16.45 2.81 14.52
CA LYS A 135 -16.94 4.01 15.19
C LYS A 135 -16.89 3.86 16.72
N GLY A 136 -16.26 4.83 17.40
CA GLY A 136 -16.11 4.82 18.86
C GLY A 136 -15.08 3.83 19.40
N LYS A 137 -14.33 3.13 18.54
CA LYS A 137 -13.20 2.29 18.95
C LYS A 137 -11.92 3.11 19.02
N SER A 138 -11.12 2.89 20.06
CA SER A 138 -9.80 3.53 20.22
C SER A 138 -8.84 3.05 19.14
N HIS A 139 -7.90 3.92 18.73
CA HIS A 139 -6.91 3.62 17.69
C HIS A 139 -6.16 2.29 17.96
N SER A 140 -5.70 2.11 19.20
CA SER A 140 -4.97 0.90 19.65
C SER A 140 -5.75 -0.41 19.50
N LYS A 141 -7.09 -0.36 19.44
CA LYS A 141 -7.95 -1.54 19.28
C LYS A 141 -8.37 -1.78 17.84
N ARG A 142 -8.09 -0.85 16.92
CA ARG A 142 -8.58 -0.94 15.53
C ARG A 142 -7.92 -2.08 14.76
N LYS A 143 -6.59 -2.24 14.85
CA LYS A 143 -5.87 -3.31 14.14
C LYS A 143 -6.46 -4.70 14.38
N PRO A 144 -6.60 -5.19 15.64
CA PRO A 144 -7.17 -6.53 15.87
C PRO A 144 -8.63 -6.61 15.43
N ILE A 145 -9.43 -5.55 15.64
CA ILE A 145 -10.82 -5.52 15.17
C ILE A 145 -10.90 -5.63 13.64
N ILE A 146 -10.04 -4.92 12.90
CA ILE A 146 -10.00 -4.98 11.44
C ILE A 146 -9.60 -6.38 10.97
N ALA A 147 -8.63 -7.02 11.63
CA ALA A 147 -8.22 -8.38 11.32
C ALA A 147 -9.40 -9.37 11.46
N ASP A 148 -10.11 -9.31 12.59
CA ASP A 148 -11.28 -10.16 12.87
C ASP A 148 -12.40 -9.90 11.85
N LEU A 149 -12.65 -8.63 11.51
CA LEU A 149 -13.66 -8.25 10.54
C LEU A 149 -13.32 -8.73 9.13
N ALA A 150 -12.05 -8.61 8.72
CA ALA A 150 -11.60 -9.10 7.42
C ALA A 150 -11.67 -10.62 7.33
N ALA A 151 -11.28 -11.34 8.39
CA ALA A 151 -11.39 -12.80 8.45
C ALA A 151 -12.85 -13.29 8.37
N ALA A 152 -13.80 -12.54 8.93
CA ALA A 152 -15.22 -12.86 8.90
C ALA A 152 -15.96 -12.37 7.64
N ASP A 153 -15.31 -11.56 6.79
CA ASP A 153 -15.94 -10.93 5.63
C ASP A 153 -15.59 -11.67 4.33
N PRO A 154 -16.54 -12.40 3.70
CA PRO A 154 -16.28 -13.20 2.50
C PRO A 154 -15.87 -12.37 1.28
N ILE A 155 -16.03 -11.04 1.33
CA ILE A 155 -15.66 -10.11 0.26
C ILE A 155 -14.49 -9.18 0.64
N ALA A 156 -13.84 -9.42 1.79
CA ALA A 156 -12.61 -8.70 2.14
C ALA A 156 -11.58 -8.83 1.01
N LEU A 157 -10.82 -7.76 0.76
CA LEU A 157 -9.74 -7.77 -0.24
C LEU A 157 -8.70 -8.85 0.09
N TYR A 158 -8.32 -8.91 1.36
CA TYR A 158 -7.46 -9.94 1.93
C TYR A 158 -7.77 -10.17 3.41
N THR A 159 -7.34 -11.33 3.91
CA THR A 159 -7.16 -11.59 5.34
C THR A 159 -5.68 -11.42 5.73
N ILE A 160 -5.39 -11.38 7.02
CA ILE A 160 -4.06 -11.15 7.57
C ILE A 160 -3.71 -12.30 8.50
N GLU A 161 -2.60 -12.99 8.25
CA GLU A 161 -2.10 -14.14 9.01
C GLU A 161 -0.57 -14.06 9.08
N ASP A 162 0.04 -14.08 10.27
CA ASP A 162 1.50 -14.17 10.48
C ASP A 162 2.37 -13.37 9.49
N ASN A 163 2.33 -12.03 9.59
CA ASN A 163 3.04 -11.10 8.69
C ASN A 163 2.83 -11.35 7.19
N THR A 164 1.69 -11.93 6.84
CA THR A 164 1.31 -12.29 5.47
C THR A 164 -0.13 -11.84 5.22
N ILE A 165 -0.42 -11.39 4.01
CA ILE A 165 -1.80 -11.22 3.55
C ILE A 165 -2.20 -12.39 2.65
N ILE A 166 -3.46 -12.78 2.73
CA ILE A 166 -4.06 -13.79 1.86
C ILE A 166 -5.15 -13.13 1.04
N LEU A 167 -4.86 -12.88 -0.23
CA LEU A 167 -5.80 -12.26 -1.16
C LEU A 167 -6.99 -13.19 -1.43
N ASN A 168 -8.17 -12.58 -1.44
CA ASN A 168 -9.39 -13.24 -1.83
C ASN A 168 -9.36 -13.59 -3.33
N ASN A 169 -9.76 -14.83 -3.67
CA ASN A 169 -9.73 -15.35 -5.03
C ASN A 169 -10.58 -14.55 -6.03
N ASP A 170 -11.72 -14.04 -5.58
CA ASP A 170 -12.61 -13.25 -6.42
C ASP A 170 -11.97 -11.90 -6.73
N TRP A 171 -11.25 -11.32 -5.75
CA TRP A 171 -10.47 -10.10 -5.95
C TRP A 171 -9.30 -10.31 -6.91
N VAL A 172 -8.57 -11.43 -6.81
CA VAL A 172 -7.51 -11.76 -7.78
C VAL A 172 -8.08 -11.86 -9.20
N THR A 173 -9.24 -12.53 -9.35
CA THR A 173 -9.93 -12.66 -10.63
C THR A 173 -10.39 -11.31 -11.16
N TYR A 174 -10.95 -10.47 -10.28
CA TYR A 174 -11.43 -9.13 -10.61
C TYR A 174 -10.28 -8.21 -11.03
N ILE A 175 -9.19 -8.19 -10.28
CA ILE A 175 -8.02 -7.35 -10.56
C ILE A 175 -7.45 -7.70 -11.94
N LYS A 176 -7.29 -8.99 -12.24
CA LYS A 176 -6.81 -9.45 -13.58
C LYS A 176 -7.71 -8.98 -14.71
N ARG A 177 -9.04 -9.03 -14.53
CA ARG A 177 -10.00 -8.62 -15.56
C ARG A 177 -10.06 -7.11 -15.76
N ASN A 178 -9.78 -6.32 -14.73
CA ASN A 178 -9.99 -4.88 -14.72
C ASN A 178 -8.69 -4.07 -14.57
N GLN A 179 -7.53 -4.67 -14.82
CA GLN A 179 -6.21 -4.09 -14.60
C GLN A 179 -6.10 -2.64 -15.09
N LYS A 180 -6.47 -2.37 -16.35
CA LYS A 180 -6.37 -1.03 -16.96
C LYS A 180 -7.15 0.04 -16.18
N GLN A 181 -8.33 -0.30 -15.66
CA GLN A 181 -9.16 0.63 -14.89
C GLN A 181 -8.56 0.87 -13.51
N ILE A 182 -8.08 -0.19 -12.87
CA ILE A 182 -7.44 -0.14 -11.54
C ILE A 182 -6.15 0.68 -11.60
N ASP A 183 -5.33 0.48 -12.63
CA ASP A 183 -4.12 1.29 -12.87
C ASP A 183 -4.48 2.78 -13.05
N GLY A 184 -5.63 3.06 -13.67
CA GLY A 184 -6.19 4.40 -13.77
C GLY A 184 -6.47 5.01 -12.40
N ILE A 185 -7.19 4.30 -11.53
CA ILE A 185 -7.51 4.77 -10.17
C ILE A 185 -6.24 5.00 -9.35
N ILE A 186 -5.27 4.08 -9.42
CA ILE A 186 -3.98 4.22 -8.71
C ILE A 186 -3.26 5.49 -9.18
N ARG A 187 -3.17 5.71 -10.50
CA ARG A 187 -2.52 6.90 -11.07
C ARG A 187 -3.23 8.18 -10.64
N ASP A 188 -4.55 8.20 -10.70
CA ASP A 188 -5.34 9.39 -10.36
C ASP A 188 -5.26 9.69 -8.85
N CYS A 189 -5.26 8.65 -8.00
CA CYS A 189 -5.02 8.76 -6.56
C CYS A 189 -3.62 9.31 -6.26
N LEU A 190 -2.58 8.81 -6.96
CA LEU A 190 -1.21 9.29 -6.81
C LEU A 190 -1.08 10.75 -7.26
N ALA A 191 -1.66 11.13 -8.41
CA ALA A 191 -1.64 12.51 -8.89
C ALA A 191 -2.26 13.47 -7.85
N PHE A 192 -3.43 13.13 -7.33
CA PHE A 192 -4.07 13.90 -6.27
C PHE A 192 -3.21 13.98 -5.00
N PHE A 193 -2.61 12.87 -4.60
CA PHE A 193 -1.71 12.82 -3.45
C PHE A 193 -0.53 13.79 -3.63
N LEU A 194 0.11 13.79 -4.80
CA LEU A 194 1.25 14.66 -5.11
C LEU A 194 0.85 16.13 -5.16
N ASP A 195 -0.27 16.47 -5.80
CA ASP A 195 -0.76 17.85 -5.89
C ASP A 195 -1.01 18.46 -4.50
N ARG A 196 -1.63 17.70 -3.60
CA ARG A 196 -1.86 18.13 -2.21
C ARG A 196 -0.57 18.44 -1.47
N HIS A 197 0.48 17.62 -1.65
CA HIS A 197 1.76 17.81 -0.96
C HIS A 197 2.62 18.91 -1.61
N ALA A 198 2.48 19.12 -2.92
CA ALA A 198 3.08 20.27 -3.60
C ALA A 198 2.48 21.60 -3.11
N MET A 199 1.17 21.64 -2.86
CA MET A 199 0.47 22.83 -2.33
C MET A 199 0.77 23.11 -0.85
N SER A 200 1.08 22.09 -0.05
CA SER A 200 1.44 22.24 1.38
C SER A 200 2.82 22.88 1.63
N LYS A 201 3.61 23.14 0.58
CA LYS A 201 4.91 23.83 0.64
C LYS A 201 4.80 25.36 0.49
N ARG A 202 3.60 25.92 0.39
CA ARG A 202 3.36 27.38 0.33
C ARG A 202 2.90 27.93 1.67
#